data_AF-A0A1I3WYR9-F1
#
_entry.id   AF-A0A1I3WYR9-F1
#
_cell.length_a   1.000
_cell.length_b   1.000
_cell.length_c   1.000
_cell.angle_alpha   90.00
_cell.angle_beta   90.00
_cell.angle_gamma   90.00
#
_symmetry.space_group_name_H-M   'P 1'
#
loop_
_entity.id
_entity.type
_entity.pdbx_description
1 polymer ?
#
loop_
_entity_poly.entity_id
_entity_poly.type
_entity_poly.pdbx_seq_one_letter_code
_entity_poly.pdbx_strand_id
1 'polypeptide(L)'
;MTIADQVTGSTIAGTAGAKPAEAKPRVTAPAITLPAIGERELRLDLFRGLALWLIFIDHLPPNLLTWFTIRNYGFSDATEIFIFISGYTAAFVYGRAMLENGFVVATARILRRVWQIYVAHVFLFTIFLAEISYVATSFENPLYTEEMGIMDFLKQPDITIVQALLLRFRPVNMDVLPLYIVLMLALPLILWSMKRRPDVTLALSAVLYAVTWEFDLYFSAYPNGFWAFNPLAWQLLFVFGAWCALGGARRMSRILASPVTMWISIAYIVAAFYVTLTWYVPQLSHFMPKRLEQWMYPIDKTDLDVLRFTHFLALAALTVRFLPREWPGLRSPWLRPLILCGQHSLEIFCLGVFLAFAGHFILAEVAGGPAMHALISLSGILIMWAVAWVISWYKRVADKSGAKTKNAVGNADLAGGG
;
A
#
# COMPACT_ATOMS: atom_id res chain seq x y z
N MET A 1 33.94 5.16 -91.76
CA MET A 1 34.97 5.86 -90.97
C MET A 1 35.05 5.16 -89.60
N THR A 2 35.80 4.07 -89.47
CA THR A 2 37.21 3.91 -88.97
C THR A 2 37.26 3.61 -87.45
N ILE A 3 37.54 2.35 -87.04
CA ILE A 3 38.80 1.82 -86.40
C ILE A 3 38.95 2.24 -84.92
N ALA A 4 38.80 1.37 -83.91
CA ALA A 4 39.70 0.33 -83.34
C ALA A 4 40.73 0.84 -82.30
N ASP A 5 40.87 0.04 -81.22
CA ASP A 5 41.97 -0.12 -80.22
C ASP A 5 42.39 1.07 -79.32
N GLN A 6 42.36 0.99 -77.97
CA GLN A 6 43.35 0.37 -77.03
C GLN A 6 44.78 0.96 -77.21
N VAL A 7 45.56 1.49 -76.26
CA VAL A 7 45.91 1.13 -74.85
C VAL A 7 46.67 2.32 -74.18
N THR A 8 46.62 2.42 -72.83
CA THR A 8 47.72 2.71 -71.83
C THR A 8 47.31 3.77 -70.78
N GLY A 9 47.47 3.63 -69.46
CA GLY A 9 47.98 2.58 -68.58
C GLY A 9 47.99 3.08 -67.11
N SER A 10 48.12 2.12 -66.17
CA SER A 10 48.56 2.27 -64.76
C SER A 10 47.57 2.75 -63.68
N THR A 11 47.53 2.30 -62.41
CA THR A 11 47.77 1.05 -61.67
C THR A 11 47.22 1.32 -60.23
N ILE A 12 46.76 0.26 -59.53
CA ILE A 12 46.69 0.07 -58.05
C ILE A 12 45.39 0.40 -57.26
N ALA A 13 44.92 -0.68 -56.59
CA ALA A 13 44.10 -0.81 -55.38
C ALA A 13 42.62 -0.34 -55.44
N GLY A 14 41.60 -1.15 -55.18
CA GLY A 14 41.49 -2.28 -54.25
C GLY A 14 40.52 -1.88 -53.11
N THR A 15 39.52 -2.73 -52.83
CA THR A 15 38.44 -2.65 -51.80
C THR A 15 37.13 -2.04 -52.28
N ALA A 16 35.93 -2.48 -51.89
CA ALA A 16 35.43 -3.71 -51.28
C ALA A 16 33.89 -3.63 -51.40
N GLY A 17 33.21 -4.77 -51.29
CA GLY A 17 31.78 -4.94 -51.56
C GLY A 17 30.85 -3.92 -50.90
N ALA A 18 29.89 -3.44 -51.68
CA ALA A 18 28.79 -2.61 -51.22
C ALA A 18 27.92 -3.40 -50.22
N LYS A 19 27.87 -2.94 -48.96
CA LYS A 19 26.96 -3.45 -47.92
C LYS A 19 25.53 -2.94 -48.17
N PRO A 20 24.49 -3.77 -47.94
CA PRO A 20 23.11 -3.31 -47.98
C PRO A 20 22.83 -2.36 -46.80
N ALA A 21 22.09 -1.30 -47.08
CA ALA A 21 21.75 -0.25 -46.13
C ALA A 21 21.03 -0.80 -44.89
N GLU A 22 21.61 -0.56 -43.73
CA GLU A 22 21.12 -0.96 -42.42
C GLU A 22 19.84 -0.17 -42.10
N ALA A 23 18.71 -0.87 -42.00
CA ALA A 23 17.44 -0.28 -41.62
C ALA A 23 17.55 0.27 -40.18
N LYS A 24 17.30 1.58 -40.02
CA LYS A 24 17.27 2.25 -38.70
C LYS A 24 16.37 1.46 -37.74
N PRO A 25 16.84 1.10 -36.53
CA PRO A 25 16.01 0.42 -35.56
C PRO A 25 14.84 1.31 -35.18
N ARG A 26 13.62 0.81 -35.44
CA ARG A 26 12.37 1.40 -34.98
C ARG A 26 12.45 1.48 -33.46
N VAL A 27 12.42 2.69 -32.90
CA VAL A 27 12.43 2.92 -31.45
C VAL A 27 11.17 2.29 -30.87
N THR A 28 11.29 1.05 -30.43
CA THR A 28 10.29 0.38 -29.60
C THR A 28 10.21 1.15 -28.29
N ALA A 29 8.99 1.49 -27.87
CA ALA A 29 8.75 2.09 -26.56
C ALA A 29 9.52 1.29 -25.49
N PRO A 30 10.16 1.94 -24.51
CA PRO A 30 10.98 1.25 -23.52
C PRO A 30 10.14 0.15 -22.87
N ALA A 31 10.51 -1.10 -23.16
CA ALA A 31 9.89 -2.25 -22.55
C ALA A 31 10.00 -2.08 -21.04
N ILE A 32 8.87 -2.22 -20.35
CA ILE A 32 8.84 -2.22 -18.89
C ILE A 32 9.69 -3.41 -18.43
N THR A 33 10.96 -3.15 -18.10
CA THR A 33 11.89 -4.17 -17.58
C THR A 33 11.61 -4.34 -16.11
N LEU A 34 10.75 -5.31 -15.77
CA LEU A 34 10.55 -5.67 -14.37
C LEU A 34 11.83 -6.31 -13.82
N PRO A 35 12.22 -6.04 -12.57
CA PRO A 35 13.28 -6.77 -11.85
C PRO A 35 13.12 -8.30 -11.94
N ALA A 36 14.23 -9.01 -11.79
CA ALA A 36 14.33 -10.46 -11.98
C ALA A 36 13.36 -11.27 -11.07
N ILE A 37 13.00 -12.48 -11.52
CA ILE A 37 12.14 -13.42 -10.78
C ILE A 37 12.79 -13.77 -9.44
N GLY A 38 12.09 -13.52 -8.33
CA GLY A 38 12.42 -14.11 -7.02
C GLY A 38 13.07 -13.19 -5.98
N GLU A 39 13.50 -11.98 -6.34
CA GLU A 39 13.99 -11.02 -5.35
C GLU A 39 12.80 -10.30 -4.69
N ARG A 40 12.27 -10.93 -3.63
CA ARG A 40 11.29 -10.30 -2.74
C ARG A 40 11.93 -9.08 -2.08
N GLU A 41 11.39 -7.89 -2.33
CA GLU A 41 11.91 -6.64 -1.76
C GLU A 41 11.53 -6.54 -0.26
N LEU A 42 12.38 -7.08 0.62
CA LEU A 42 12.18 -7.12 2.08
C LEU A 42 11.87 -5.76 2.71
N ARG A 43 12.36 -4.68 2.10
CA ARG A 43 12.07 -3.30 2.52
C ARG A 43 10.56 -3.00 2.45
N LEU A 44 9.87 -3.48 1.41
CA LEU A 44 8.42 -3.29 1.29
C LEU A 44 7.67 -4.09 2.35
N ASP A 45 8.10 -5.32 2.63
CA ASP A 45 7.51 -6.12 3.72
C ASP A 45 7.76 -5.46 5.08
N LEU A 46 8.96 -4.90 5.33
CA LEU A 46 9.28 -4.17 6.55
C LEU A 46 8.32 -3.00 6.77
N PHE A 47 8.18 -2.11 5.80
CA PHE A 47 7.31 -0.93 5.95
C PHE A 47 5.82 -1.29 5.95
N ARG A 48 5.43 -2.36 5.26
CA ARG A 48 4.08 -2.89 5.36
C ARG A 48 3.80 -3.42 6.76
N GLY A 49 4.75 -4.14 7.35
CA GLY A 49 4.67 -4.61 8.74
C GLY A 49 4.64 -3.47 9.74
N LEU A 50 5.46 -2.44 9.54
CA LEU A 50 5.46 -1.23 10.34
C LEU A 50 4.10 -0.54 10.27
N ALA A 51 3.55 -0.34 9.08
CA ALA A 51 2.24 0.25 8.91
C ALA A 51 1.16 -0.54 9.68
N LEU A 52 1.20 -1.88 9.67
CA LEU A 52 0.25 -2.69 10.43
C LEU A 52 0.34 -2.48 11.94
N TRP A 53 1.55 -2.41 12.50
CA TRP A 53 1.74 -2.13 13.92
C TRP A 53 1.29 -0.72 14.30
N LEU A 54 1.63 0.26 13.47
CA LEU A 54 1.22 1.65 13.69
C LEU A 54 -0.30 1.81 13.60
N ILE A 55 -0.95 1.20 12.61
CA ILE A 55 -2.42 1.18 12.48
C ILE A 55 -3.02 0.57 13.75
N PHE A 56 -2.56 -0.61 14.19
CA PHE A 56 -3.06 -1.25 15.40
C PHE A 56 -2.96 -0.33 16.63
N ILE A 57 -1.80 0.29 16.85
CA ILE A 57 -1.58 1.20 18.00
C ILE A 57 -2.48 2.44 17.90
N ASP A 58 -2.60 3.04 16.70
CA ASP A 58 -3.41 4.24 16.46
C ASP A 58 -4.92 4.01 16.64
N HIS A 59 -5.34 2.75 16.71
CA HIS A 59 -6.73 2.34 16.90
C HIS A 59 -7.07 1.97 18.35
N LEU A 60 -6.06 1.91 19.23
CA LEU A 60 -6.27 1.79 20.67
C LEU A 60 -6.52 3.18 21.28
N PRO A 61 -7.16 3.24 22.47
CA PRO A 61 -7.21 4.47 23.25
C PRO A 61 -5.82 5.10 23.45
N PRO A 62 -5.70 6.44 23.38
CA PRO A 62 -4.42 7.14 23.48
C PRO A 62 -3.58 6.69 24.67
N ASN A 63 -2.29 6.43 24.44
CA ASN A 63 -1.39 5.91 25.47
C ASN A 63 0.08 6.23 25.20
N LEU A 64 1.01 5.74 26.03
CA LEU A 64 2.43 6.00 25.82
C LEU A 64 2.92 5.50 24.45
N LEU A 65 2.38 4.38 23.96
CA LEU A 65 2.77 3.81 22.68
C LEU A 65 2.21 4.57 21.48
N THR A 66 1.09 5.30 21.63
CA THR A 66 0.61 6.17 20.55
C THR A 66 1.63 7.26 20.22
N TRP A 67 2.44 7.72 21.18
CA TRP A 67 3.55 8.64 20.92
C TRP A 67 4.70 8.04 20.12
N PHE A 68 4.72 6.74 19.82
CA PHE A 68 5.68 6.16 18.87
C PHE A 68 5.13 6.11 17.44
N THR A 69 3.87 6.50 17.21
CA THR A 69 3.28 6.49 15.88
C THR A 69 3.52 7.80 15.13
N ILE A 70 3.73 7.69 13.82
CA ILE A 70 4.08 8.83 12.97
C ILE A 70 2.94 9.86 12.85
N ARG A 71 1.70 9.45 13.17
CA ARG A 71 0.50 10.30 13.13
C ARG A 71 0.63 11.53 14.02
N ASN A 72 1.43 11.46 15.10
CA ASN A 72 1.60 12.55 16.05
C ASN A 72 2.73 13.53 15.68
N TYR A 73 3.45 13.29 14.58
CA TYR A 73 4.69 14.01 14.24
C TYR A 73 4.72 14.59 12.83
N GLY A 74 3.62 14.53 12.11
CA GLY A 74 3.52 15.07 10.76
C GLY A 74 2.12 14.90 10.18
N PHE A 75 1.96 15.23 8.90
CA PHE A 75 0.64 15.28 8.27
C PHE A 75 0.12 13.92 7.81
N SER A 76 1.01 12.98 7.47
CA SER A 76 0.64 11.64 7.01
C SER A 76 0.75 10.61 8.13
N ASP A 77 0.00 9.52 8.02
CA ASP A 77 0.04 8.40 8.95
C ASP A 77 0.39 7.07 8.25
N ALA A 78 0.18 5.96 8.96
CA ALA A 78 0.49 4.62 8.45
C ALA A 78 -0.37 4.23 7.22
N THR A 79 -1.49 4.92 6.98
CA THR A 79 -2.39 4.62 5.86
C THR A 79 -1.72 4.96 4.53
N GLU A 80 -1.03 6.10 4.43
CA GLU A 80 -0.31 6.50 3.21
C GLU A 80 0.78 5.48 2.86
N ILE A 81 1.52 4.99 3.87
CA ILE A 81 2.50 3.89 3.71
C ILE A 81 1.82 2.64 3.15
N PHE A 82 0.71 2.23 3.77
CA PHE A 82 0.00 1.00 3.41
C PHE A 82 -0.56 1.04 1.98
N ILE A 83 -1.20 2.16 1.59
CA ILE A 83 -1.82 2.31 0.27
C ILE A 83 -0.77 2.44 -0.83
N PHE A 84 0.30 3.22 -0.61
CA PHE A 84 1.40 3.33 -1.57
C PHE A 84 2.08 1.98 -1.83
N ILE A 85 2.44 1.24 -0.77
CA ILE A 85 3.06 -0.08 -0.90
C ILE A 85 2.10 -1.09 -1.54
N SER A 86 0.80 -1.00 -1.25
CA SER A 86 -0.21 -1.85 -1.88
C SER A 86 -0.25 -1.61 -3.39
N GLY A 87 -0.26 -0.35 -3.85
CA GLY A 87 -0.17 -0.01 -5.28
C GLY A 87 1.13 -0.49 -5.93
N TYR A 88 2.26 -0.26 -5.26
CA TYR A 88 3.57 -0.70 -5.76
C TYR A 88 3.65 -2.23 -5.91
N THR A 89 3.31 -2.97 -4.85
CA THR A 89 3.38 -4.44 -4.84
C THR A 89 2.36 -5.08 -5.79
N ALA A 90 1.15 -4.55 -5.85
CA ALA A 90 0.12 -5.04 -6.77
C ALA A 90 0.55 -4.83 -8.23
N ALA A 91 1.07 -3.66 -8.58
CA ALA A 91 1.54 -3.42 -9.94
C ALA A 91 2.75 -4.27 -10.31
N PHE A 92 3.68 -4.47 -9.38
CA PHE A 92 4.82 -5.35 -9.59
C PHE A 92 4.39 -6.81 -9.88
N VAL A 93 3.49 -7.36 -9.06
CA VAL A 93 3.04 -8.75 -9.17
C VAL A 93 2.09 -8.96 -10.34
N TYR A 94 1.02 -8.16 -10.44
CA TYR A 94 -0.01 -8.34 -11.44
C TYR A 94 0.36 -7.72 -12.80
N GLY A 95 1.20 -6.69 -12.82
CA GLY A 95 1.76 -6.14 -14.07
C GLY A 95 2.63 -7.17 -14.79
N ARG A 96 3.43 -7.93 -14.03
CA ARG A 96 4.15 -9.10 -14.55
C ARG A 96 3.21 -10.17 -15.10
N ALA A 97 2.20 -10.55 -14.31
CA ALA A 97 1.22 -11.53 -14.73
C ALA A 97 0.49 -11.11 -16.02
N MET A 98 0.24 -9.81 -16.20
CA MET A 98 -0.40 -9.23 -17.40
C MET A 98 0.54 -9.19 -18.61
N LEU A 99 1.85 -9.09 -18.39
CA LEU A 99 2.84 -9.23 -19.46
C LEU A 99 2.98 -10.69 -19.92
N GLU A 100 3.06 -11.63 -18.97
CA GLU A 100 3.35 -13.04 -19.25
C GLU A 100 2.11 -13.85 -19.67
N ASN A 101 0.94 -13.59 -19.06
CA ASN A 101 -0.27 -14.41 -19.23
C ASN A 101 -1.42 -13.63 -19.91
N GLY A 102 -1.20 -12.38 -20.30
CA GLY A 102 -2.20 -11.53 -20.92
C GLY A 102 -3.20 -10.89 -19.96
N PHE A 103 -4.05 -10.01 -20.50
CA PHE A 103 -4.98 -9.17 -19.73
C PHE A 103 -6.02 -9.99 -18.98
N VAL A 104 -6.62 -11.00 -19.62
CA VAL A 104 -7.72 -11.81 -19.04
C VAL A 104 -7.25 -12.59 -17.81
N VAL A 105 -6.13 -13.32 -17.92
CA VAL A 105 -5.60 -14.12 -16.81
C VAL A 105 -5.14 -13.24 -15.65
N ALA A 106 -4.49 -12.11 -15.94
CA ALA A 106 -4.10 -11.16 -14.89
C ALA A 106 -5.32 -10.56 -14.19
N THR A 107 -6.36 -10.20 -14.95
CA THR A 107 -7.63 -9.69 -14.39
C THR A 107 -8.29 -10.74 -13.49
N ALA A 108 -8.36 -12.00 -13.92
CA ALA A 108 -8.91 -13.08 -13.10
C ALA A 108 -8.12 -13.28 -11.79
N ARG A 109 -6.78 -13.16 -11.82
CA ARG A 109 -5.93 -13.22 -10.62
C ARG A 109 -6.16 -12.03 -9.68
N ILE A 110 -6.36 -10.83 -10.23
CA ILE A 110 -6.70 -9.64 -9.45
C ILE A 110 -8.08 -9.80 -8.82
N LEU A 111 -9.10 -10.20 -9.59
CA LEU A 111 -10.46 -10.40 -9.08
C LEU A 111 -10.54 -11.50 -8.03
N ARG A 112 -9.77 -12.59 -8.16
CA ARG A 112 -9.63 -13.59 -7.09
C ARG A 112 -9.08 -12.95 -5.81
N ARG A 113 -8.12 -12.03 -5.92
CA ARG A 113 -7.57 -11.32 -4.76
C ARG A 113 -8.58 -10.33 -4.16
N VAL A 114 -9.31 -9.60 -5.00
CA VAL A 114 -10.42 -8.74 -4.58
C VAL A 114 -11.44 -9.55 -3.78
N TRP A 115 -11.84 -10.71 -4.29
CA TRP A 115 -12.77 -11.61 -3.61
C TRP A 115 -12.25 -12.06 -2.24
N GLN A 116 -10.96 -12.41 -2.12
CA GLN A 116 -10.36 -12.76 -0.83
C GLN A 116 -10.42 -11.60 0.17
N ILE A 117 -10.15 -10.37 -0.27
CA ILE A 117 -10.20 -9.18 0.59
C ILE A 117 -11.65 -8.90 1.00
N TYR A 118 -12.60 -9.03 0.06
CA TYR A 118 -14.02 -8.87 0.32
C TYR A 118 -14.54 -9.88 1.34
N VAL A 119 -14.23 -11.17 1.18
CA VAL A 119 -14.59 -12.21 2.15
C VAL A 119 -13.94 -11.94 3.52
N ALA A 120 -12.69 -11.50 3.55
CA ALA A 120 -12.03 -11.12 4.79
C ALA A 120 -12.71 -9.92 5.47
N HIS A 121 -13.16 -8.93 4.70
CA HIS A 121 -13.93 -7.79 5.21
C HIS A 121 -15.28 -8.22 5.80
N VAL A 122 -16.03 -9.06 5.08
CA VAL A 122 -17.32 -9.59 5.57
C VAL A 122 -17.11 -10.42 6.85
N PHE A 123 -16.08 -11.27 6.89
CA PHE A 123 -15.78 -12.05 8.08
C PHE A 123 -15.40 -11.16 9.28
N LEU A 124 -14.57 -10.14 9.05
CA LEU A 124 -14.20 -9.16 10.06
C LEU A 124 -15.43 -8.40 10.56
N PHE A 125 -16.34 -8.01 9.66
CA PHE A 125 -17.59 -7.34 10.00
C PHE A 125 -18.47 -8.23 10.89
N THR A 126 -18.60 -9.51 10.57
CA THR A 126 -19.35 -10.47 11.39
C THR A 126 -18.74 -10.63 12.79
N ILE A 127 -17.42 -10.74 12.90
CA ILE A 127 -16.74 -10.84 14.20
C ILE A 127 -16.97 -9.57 15.01
N PHE A 128 -16.76 -8.41 14.39
CA PHE A 128 -16.95 -7.12 15.02
C PHE A 128 -18.39 -6.95 15.54
N LEU A 129 -19.37 -7.35 14.74
CA LEU A 129 -20.76 -7.36 15.16
C LEU A 129 -21.00 -8.30 16.35
N ALA A 130 -20.42 -9.50 16.33
CA ALA A 130 -20.55 -10.46 17.43
C ALA A 130 -19.92 -9.92 18.73
N GLU A 131 -18.75 -9.30 18.63
CA GLU A 131 -18.04 -8.70 19.75
C GLU A 131 -18.85 -7.57 20.39
N ILE A 132 -19.37 -6.62 19.59
CA ILE A 132 -20.17 -5.55 20.18
C ILE A 132 -21.53 -6.04 20.65
N SER A 133 -22.18 -6.96 19.94
CA SER A 133 -23.43 -7.55 20.43
C SER A 133 -23.23 -8.17 21.81
N TYR A 134 -22.13 -8.89 22.01
CA TYR A 134 -21.79 -9.46 23.32
C TYR A 134 -21.57 -8.37 24.37
N VAL A 135 -20.78 -7.34 24.06
CA VAL A 135 -20.49 -6.23 24.98
C VAL A 135 -21.76 -5.44 25.33
N ALA A 136 -22.54 -5.03 24.34
CA ALA A 136 -23.77 -4.26 24.53
C ALA A 136 -24.77 -5.00 25.43
N THR A 137 -24.91 -6.32 25.26
CA THR A 137 -25.78 -7.13 26.13
C THR A 137 -25.19 -7.40 27.52
N SER A 138 -23.87 -7.38 27.67
CA SER A 138 -23.21 -7.70 28.95
C SER A 138 -23.11 -6.50 29.88
N PHE A 139 -23.03 -5.28 29.34
CA PHE A 139 -22.73 -4.06 30.11
C PHE A 139 -23.85 -3.01 30.07
N GLU A 140 -24.92 -3.22 29.29
CA GLU A 140 -26.11 -2.35 29.18
C GLU A 140 -25.79 -0.85 28.96
N ASN A 141 -24.62 -0.52 28.39
CA ASN A 141 -24.18 0.87 28.23
C ASN A 141 -24.46 1.39 26.80
N PRO A 142 -25.41 2.34 26.63
CA PRO A 142 -25.76 2.88 25.32
C PRO A 142 -24.61 3.63 24.63
N LEU A 143 -23.66 4.16 25.42
CA LEU A 143 -22.56 4.99 24.91
C LEU A 143 -21.65 4.22 23.93
N TYR A 144 -21.38 2.94 24.21
CA TYR A 144 -20.54 2.09 23.34
C TYR A 144 -21.19 1.82 21.98
N THR A 145 -22.51 1.72 21.96
CA THR A 145 -23.25 1.42 20.73
C THR A 145 -23.25 2.64 19.79
N GLU A 146 -23.25 3.85 20.36
CA GLU A 146 -23.17 5.10 19.61
C GLU A 146 -21.75 5.41 19.13
N GLU A 147 -20.74 5.31 20.00
CA GLU A 147 -19.33 5.57 19.64
C GLU A 147 -18.79 4.60 18.57
N MET A 148 -19.26 3.34 18.57
CA MET A 148 -18.82 2.33 17.60
C MET A 148 -19.62 2.37 16.29
N GLY A 149 -20.59 3.27 16.14
CA GLY A 149 -21.36 3.44 14.90
C GLY A 149 -22.32 2.30 14.56
N ILE A 150 -22.82 1.57 15.58
CA ILE A 150 -23.70 0.40 15.39
C ILE A 150 -25.14 0.63 15.86
N MET A 151 -25.49 1.83 16.33
CA MET A 151 -26.87 2.18 16.67
C MET A 151 -27.84 1.92 15.50
N ASP A 152 -27.40 2.20 14.28
CA ASP A 152 -28.21 1.96 13.08
C ASP A 152 -28.35 0.46 12.77
N PHE A 153 -27.31 -0.32 13.05
CA PHE A 153 -27.36 -1.77 12.96
C PHE A 153 -28.40 -2.35 13.93
N LEU A 154 -28.37 -1.95 15.22
CA LEU A 154 -29.31 -2.48 16.20
C LEU A 154 -30.76 -2.10 15.89
N LYS A 155 -30.99 -0.93 15.28
CA LYS A 155 -32.32 -0.48 14.86
C LYS A 155 -32.85 -1.25 13.65
N GLN A 156 -31.99 -1.50 12.65
CA GLN A 156 -32.37 -2.10 11.36
C GLN A 156 -31.28 -3.08 10.86
N PRO A 157 -31.16 -4.27 11.48
CA PRO A 157 -30.05 -5.18 11.22
C PRO A 157 -30.11 -5.79 9.81
N ASP A 158 -31.31 -6.07 9.30
CA ASP A 158 -31.56 -6.61 7.95
C ASP A 158 -31.05 -5.66 6.87
N ILE A 159 -31.40 -4.37 6.95
CA ILE A 159 -30.94 -3.34 6.01
C ILE A 159 -29.43 -3.15 6.15
N THR A 160 -28.95 -3.07 7.39
CA THR A 160 -27.54 -2.77 7.65
C THR A 160 -26.60 -3.87 7.17
N ILE A 161 -26.99 -5.15 7.27
CA ILE A 161 -26.24 -6.27 6.69
C ILE A 161 -26.12 -6.09 5.18
N VAL A 162 -27.22 -5.77 4.48
CA VAL A 162 -27.18 -5.54 3.03
C VAL A 162 -26.27 -4.36 2.69
N GLN A 163 -26.36 -3.25 3.43
CA GLN A 163 -25.51 -2.08 3.22
C GLN A 163 -24.03 -2.37 3.53
N ALA A 164 -23.73 -3.26 4.48
CA ALA A 164 -22.37 -3.71 4.79
C ALA A 164 -21.80 -4.58 3.66
N LEU A 165 -22.60 -5.50 3.12
CA LEU A 165 -22.23 -6.31 1.95
C LEU A 165 -22.00 -5.43 0.70
N LEU A 166 -22.72 -4.31 0.59
CA LEU A 166 -22.50 -3.30 -0.46
C LEU A 166 -21.35 -2.32 -0.15
N LEU A 167 -20.63 -2.52 0.96
CA LEU A 167 -19.53 -1.67 1.45
C LEU A 167 -19.95 -0.22 1.78
N ARG A 168 -21.25 0.06 1.90
CA ARG A 168 -21.80 1.39 2.23
C ARG A 168 -21.89 1.61 3.73
N PHE A 169 -22.27 0.58 4.48
CA PHE A 169 -22.23 0.60 5.94
C PHE A 169 -20.89 0.04 6.42
N ARG A 170 -20.14 0.84 7.16
CA ARG A 170 -18.85 0.44 7.73
C ARG A 170 -18.77 1.00 9.13
N PRO A 171 -18.62 0.14 10.13
CA PRO A 171 -18.26 0.59 11.46
C PRO A 171 -16.93 1.32 11.45
N VAL A 172 -16.70 2.12 12.50
CA VAL A 172 -15.45 2.83 12.74
C VAL A 172 -14.28 1.86 12.54
N ASN A 173 -13.16 2.33 11.99
CA ASN A 173 -11.92 1.55 11.78
C ASN A 173 -11.96 0.43 10.72
N MET A 174 -13.10 0.18 10.07
CA MET A 174 -13.20 -0.83 9.01
C MET A 174 -12.97 -0.29 7.58
N ASP A 175 -12.69 1.01 7.43
CA ASP A 175 -12.76 1.71 6.15
C ASP A 175 -11.61 1.44 5.17
N VAL A 176 -10.45 0.99 5.66
CA VAL A 176 -9.26 0.76 4.81
C VAL A 176 -9.44 -0.42 3.86
N LEU A 177 -10.16 -1.48 4.28
CA LEU A 177 -10.40 -2.65 3.42
C LEU A 177 -11.33 -2.34 2.24
N PRO A 178 -12.50 -1.69 2.44
CA PRO A 178 -13.35 -1.20 1.35
C PRO A 178 -12.60 -0.33 0.35
N LEU A 179 -11.78 0.61 0.84
CA LEU A 179 -10.91 1.41 -0.04
C LEU A 179 -10.03 0.49 -0.89
N TYR A 180 -9.34 -0.47 -0.27
CA TYR A 180 -8.45 -1.38 -0.98
C TYR A 180 -9.18 -2.27 -2.00
N ILE A 181 -10.41 -2.72 -1.70
CA ILE A 181 -11.28 -3.45 -2.63
C ILE A 181 -11.54 -2.62 -3.88
N VAL A 182 -11.96 -1.36 -3.73
CA VAL A 182 -12.26 -0.45 -4.86
C VAL A 182 -11.01 -0.18 -5.70
N LEU A 183 -9.86 0.11 -5.05
CA LEU A 183 -8.60 0.35 -5.75
C LEU A 183 -8.12 -0.90 -6.52
N MET A 184 -8.26 -2.09 -5.93
CA MET A 184 -7.92 -3.36 -6.57
C MET A 184 -8.88 -3.73 -7.70
N LEU A 185 -10.16 -3.35 -7.63
CA LEU A 185 -11.12 -3.49 -8.73
C LEU A 185 -10.74 -2.60 -9.92
N ALA A 186 -10.23 -1.40 -9.67
CA ALA A 186 -9.74 -0.50 -10.73
C ALA A 186 -8.38 -0.93 -11.31
N LEU A 187 -7.61 -1.75 -10.57
CA LEU A 187 -6.25 -2.15 -10.94
C LEU A 187 -6.10 -2.75 -12.34
N PRO A 188 -6.98 -3.63 -12.86
CA PRO A 188 -6.84 -4.17 -14.21
C PRO A 188 -6.80 -3.05 -15.27
N LEU A 189 -7.67 -2.05 -15.14
CA LEU A 189 -7.70 -0.89 -16.03
C LEU A 189 -6.45 -0.04 -15.87
N ILE A 190 -6.07 0.25 -14.62
CA ILE A 190 -4.84 1.00 -14.29
C ILE A 190 -3.62 0.32 -14.92
N LEU A 191 -3.45 -1.00 -14.79
CA LEU A 191 -2.30 -1.72 -15.35
C LEU A 191 -2.32 -1.75 -16.87
N TRP A 192 -3.51 -1.91 -17.47
CA TRP A 192 -3.67 -1.89 -18.91
C TRP A 192 -3.27 -0.54 -19.52
N SER A 193 -3.65 0.58 -18.90
CA SER A 193 -3.25 1.92 -19.33
C SER A 193 -1.79 2.20 -18.99
N MET A 194 -1.33 1.83 -17.79
CA MET A 194 0.04 2.06 -17.31
C MET A 194 1.08 1.31 -18.16
N LYS A 195 0.74 0.13 -18.68
CA LYS A 195 1.58 -0.64 -19.62
C LYS A 195 1.85 0.11 -20.93
N ARG A 196 0.90 0.92 -21.39
CA ARG A 196 1.00 1.65 -22.67
C ARG A 196 1.60 3.03 -22.49
N ARG A 197 1.08 3.78 -21.52
CA ARG A 197 1.41 5.18 -21.29
C ARG A 197 1.44 5.42 -19.77
N PRO A 198 2.54 5.07 -19.08
CA PRO A 198 2.60 5.16 -17.62
C PRO A 198 2.41 6.60 -17.13
N ASP A 199 3.05 7.56 -17.79
CA ASP A 199 3.00 8.97 -17.38
C ASP A 199 1.63 9.60 -17.63
N VAL A 200 0.95 9.20 -18.72
CA VAL A 200 -0.43 9.62 -18.99
C VAL A 200 -1.40 9.02 -17.99
N THR A 201 -1.18 7.77 -17.56
CA THR A 201 -2.01 7.12 -16.54
C THR A 201 -1.88 7.84 -15.19
N LEU A 202 -0.66 8.18 -14.79
CA LEU A 202 -0.44 8.98 -13.59
C LEU A 202 -1.04 10.40 -13.71
N ALA A 203 -0.88 11.05 -14.87
CA ALA A 203 -1.48 12.37 -15.11
C ALA A 203 -3.01 12.32 -15.04
N LEU A 204 -3.65 11.30 -15.63
CA LEU A 204 -5.09 11.11 -15.55
C LEU A 204 -5.55 10.87 -14.11
N SER A 205 -4.78 10.11 -13.34
CA SER A 205 -5.02 9.91 -11.91
C SER A 205 -4.92 11.22 -11.11
N ALA A 206 -3.95 12.07 -11.42
CA ALA A 206 -3.83 13.41 -10.82
C ALA A 206 -4.97 14.35 -11.24
N VAL A 207 -5.43 14.28 -12.50
CA VAL A 207 -6.60 15.02 -12.97
C VAL A 207 -7.86 14.56 -12.23
N LEU A 208 -8.07 13.25 -12.07
CA LEU A 208 -9.20 12.72 -11.31
C LEU A 208 -9.16 13.22 -9.86
N TYR A 209 -7.98 13.24 -9.23
CA TYR A 209 -7.79 13.81 -7.90
C TYR A 209 -8.16 15.31 -7.86
N ALA A 210 -7.69 16.11 -8.81
CA ALA A 210 -8.03 17.53 -8.86
C ALA A 210 -9.53 17.79 -9.11
N VAL A 211 -10.15 17.00 -10.00
CA VAL A 211 -11.61 17.03 -10.25
C VAL A 211 -12.40 16.62 -9.01
N THR A 212 -11.87 15.68 -8.22
CA THR A 212 -12.48 15.26 -6.95
C THR A 212 -12.57 16.44 -5.98
N TRP A 213 -11.50 17.23 -5.86
CA TRP A 213 -11.47 18.45 -5.04
C TRP A 213 -12.34 19.58 -5.59
N GLU A 214 -12.31 19.83 -6.91
CA GLU A 214 -13.05 20.93 -7.53
C GLU A 214 -14.58 20.71 -7.49
N PHE A 215 -15.04 19.48 -7.68
CA PHE A 215 -16.46 19.15 -7.78
C PHE A 215 -17.00 18.41 -6.55
N ASP A 216 -16.23 18.31 -5.47
CA ASP A 216 -16.59 17.61 -4.24
C ASP A 216 -17.14 16.19 -4.51
N LEU A 217 -16.38 15.40 -5.28
CA LEU A 217 -16.82 14.05 -5.66
C LEU A 217 -16.57 13.07 -4.54
N TYR A 218 -17.61 12.54 -3.92
CA TYR A 218 -17.48 11.56 -2.83
C TYR A 218 -18.31 10.30 -3.06
N PHE A 219 -17.94 9.25 -2.33
CA PHE A 219 -18.75 8.04 -2.23
C PHE A 219 -19.66 8.16 -1.00
N SER A 220 -20.96 7.93 -1.17
CA SER A 220 -21.92 7.97 -0.06
C SER A 220 -21.72 6.80 0.91
N ALA A 221 -21.92 7.07 2.21
CA ALA A 221 -22.00 6.06 3.26
C ALA A 221 -23.45 5.90 3.75
N TYR A 222 -23.78 4.71 4.24
CA TYR A 222 -25.06 4.44 4.90
C TYR A 222 -24.87 4.53 6.43
N PRO A 223 -25.83 5.08 7.18
CA PRO A 223 -27.12 5.65 6.73
C PRO A 223 -27.01 7.07 6.17
N ASN A 224 -26.03 7.84 6.60
CA ASN A 224 -25.77 9.21 6.15
C ASN A 224 -24.26 9.46 6.06
N GLY A 225 -23.86 10.45 5.27
CA GLY A 225 -22.46 10.88 5.14
C GLY A 225 -21.73 10.25 3.96
N PHE A 226 -20.40 10.26 4.06
CA PHE A 226 -19.49 9.87 2.99
C PHE A 226 -18.40 8.94 3.51
N TRP A 227 -17.66 8.34 2.58
CA TRP A 227 -16.56 7.44 2.92
C TRP A 227 -15.44 8.17 3.65
N ALA A 228 -15.02 7.66 4.81
CA ALA A 228 -13.89 8.20 5.58
C ALA A 228 -12.59 8.27 4.76
N PHE A 229 -12.44 7.37 3.79
CA PHE A 229 -11.40 7.43 2.76
C PHE A 229 -12.06 7.46 1.38
N ASN A 230 -11.96 8.59 0.68
CA ASN A 230 -12.53 8.73 -0.65
C ASN A 230 -11.68 7.97 -1.68
N PRO A 231 -12.20 6.93 -2.35
CA PRO A 231 -11.44 6.18 -3.34
C PRO A 231 -10.97 7.03 -4.52
N LEU A 232 -11.69 8.11 -4.86
CA LEU A 232 -11.37 9.00 -5.98
C LEU A 232 -10.12 9.85 -5.71
N ALA A 233 -9.87 10.17 -4.43
CA ALA A 233 -8.67 10.87 -4.01
C ALA A 233 -7.50 9.90 -3.76
N TRP A 234 -7.74 8.87 -2.95
CA TRP A 234 -6.71 7.91 -2.51
C TRP A 234 -6.15 7.04 -3.65
N GLN A 235 -6.87 6.92 -4.78
CA GLN A 235 -6.33 6.29 -5.97
C GLN A 235 -5.05 6.97 -6.48
N LEU A 236 -4.85 8.29 -6.27
CA LEU A 236 -3.63 8.98 -6.68
C LEU A 236 -2.40 8.33 -6.08
N LEU A 237 -2.42 8.09 -4.77
CA LEU A 237 -1.30 7.49 -4.05
C LEU A 237 -1.06 6.04 -4.47
N PHE A 238 -2.14 5.29 -4.68
CA PHE A 238 -2.08 3.91 -5.17
C PHE A 238 -1.50 3.80 -6.59
N VAL A 239 -1.99 4.64 -7.50
CA VAL A 239 -1.51 4.74 -8.90
C VAL A 239 -0.06 5.24 -8.94
N PHE A 240 0.31 6.19 -8.08
CA PHE A 240 1.70 6.65 -7.94
C PHE A 240 2.63 5.52 -7.46
N GLY A 241 2.19 4.70 -6.50
CA GLY A 241 2.89 3.48 -6.10
C GLY A 241 3.07 2.51 -7.27
N ALA A 242 2.00 2.26 -8.04
CA ALA A 242 2.04 1.42 -9.23
C ALA A 242 3.01 1.96 -10.31
N TRP A 243 2.99 3.26 -10.55
CA TRP A 243 3.89 3.94 -11.48
C TRP A 243 5.35 3.83 -11.03
N CYS A 244 5.61 3.97 -9.73
CA CYS A 244 6.93 3.77 -9.14
C CYS A 244 7.47 2.35 -9.39
N ALA A 245 6.65 1.32 -9.17
CA ALA A 245 7.00 -0.08 -9.38
C ALA A 245 7.35 -0.41 -10.84
N LEU A 246 6.63 0.20 -11.79
CA LEU A 246 6.78 -0.07 -13.22
C LEU A 246 7.84 0.79 -13.91
N GLY A 247 8.77 1.38 -13.15
CA GLY A 247 9.94 2.09 -13.66
C GLY A 247 9.96 3.59 -13.41
N GLY A 248 8.87 4.16 -12.86
CA GLY A 248 8.82 5.56 -12.45
C GLY A 248 9.91 5.95 -11.44
N ALA A 249 10.13 5.12 -10.42
CA ALA A 249 11.16 5.37 -9.41
C ALA A 249 12.58 5.38 -10.01
N ARG A 250 12.85 4.53 -11.00
CA ARG A 250 14.14 4.53 -11.73
C ARG A 250 14.32 5.81 -12.54
N ARG A 251 13.26 6.28 -13.21
CA ARG A 251 13.29 7.54 -13.98
C ARG A 251 13.49 8.76 -13.06
N MET A 252 12.95 8.73 -11.85
CA MET A 252 13.15 9.79 -10.84
C MET A 252 14.43 9.64 -10.00
N SER A 253 15.26 8.62 -10.25
CA SER A 253 16.45 8.33 -9.43
C SER A 253 17.39 9.53 -9.28
N ARG A 254 17.61 10.31 -10.36
CA ARG A 254 18.43 11.53 -10.31
C ARG A 254 17.85 12.60 -9.39
N ILE A 255 16.52 12.79 -9.42
CA ILE A 255 15.83 13.76 -8.57
C ILE A 255 15.89 13.30 -7.12
N LEU A 256 15.62 12.02 -6.85
CA LEU A 256 15.68 11.43 -5.50
C LEU A 256 17.11 11.43 -4.91
N ALA A 257 18.13 11.29 -5.76
CA ALA A 257 19.54 11.37 -5.36
C ALA A 257 20.05 12.80 -5.15
N SER A 258 19.34 13.82 -5.64
CA SER A 258 19.76 15.22 -5.49
C SER A 258 19.80 15.66 -4.02
N PRO A 259 20.89 16.32 -3.57
CA PRO A 259 20.94 16.96 -2.26
C PRO A 259 19.84 17.99 -2.05
N VAL A 260 19.40 18.67 -3.12
CA VAL A 260 18.32 19.67 -3.07
C VAL A 260 17.02 19.01 -2.62
N THR A 261 16.62 17.90 -3.27
CA THR A 261 15.42 17.13 -2.89
C THR A 261 15.50 16.65 -1.44
N MET A 262 16.68 16.21 -1.00
CA MET A 262 16.91 15.79 0.39
C MET A 262 16.66 16.95 1.37
N TRP A 263 17.26 18.11 1.14
CA TRP A 263 17.09 19.27 2.02
C TRP A 263 15.67 19.83 2.00
N ILE A 264 15.00 19.85 0.85
CA ILE A 264 13.59 20.21 0.75
C ILE A 264 12.73 19.24 1.57
N SER A 265 12.99 17.93 1.44
CA SER A 265 12.24 16.90 2.19
C SER A 265 12.45 17.05 3.70
N ILE A 266 13.69 17.26 4.15
CA ILE A 266 14.02 17.50 5.57
C ILE A 266 13.33 18.75 6.07
N ALA A 267 13.45 19.87 5.35
CA ALA A 267 12.82 21.14 5.73
C ALA A 267 11.30 20.99 5.85
N TYR A 268 10.68 20.27 4.91
CA TYR A 268 9.24 20.05 4.93
C TYR A 268 8.79 19.14 6.08
N ILE A 269 9.53 18.07 6.39
CA ILE A 269 9.24 17.20 7.53
C ILE A 269 9.40 17.96 8.85
N VAL A 270 10.44 18.79 8.99
CA VAL A 270 10.64 19.63 10.18
C VAL A 270 9.51 20.66 10.31
N ALA A 271 9.08 21.26 9.21
CA ALA A 271 7.95 22.19 9.21
C ALA A 271 6.64 21.48 9.60
N ALA A 272 6.36 20.30 9.03
CA ALA A 272 5.20 19.51 9.37
C ALA A 272 5.21 19.11 10.86
N PHE A 273 6.36 18.66 11.37
CA PHE A 273 6.54 18.35 12.79
C PHE A 273 6.27 19.56 13.68
N TYR A 274 6.77 20.74 13.31
CA TYR A 274 6.51 21.98 14.04
C TYR A 274 5.02 22.31 14.08
N VAL A 275 4.34 22.22 12.93
CA VAL A 275 2.89 22.43 12.83
C VAL A 275 2.15 21.43 13.73
N THR A 276 2.46 20.14 13.66
CA THR A 276 1.80 19.15 14.52
C THR A 276 2.09 19.36 16.00
N LEU A 277 3.27 19.89 16.35
CA LEU A 277 3.60 20.23 17.74
C LEU A 277 2.69 21.33 18.30
N THR A 278 2.20 22.25 17.45
CA THR A 278 1.22 23.27 17.86
C THR A 278 -0.11 22.68 18.32
N TRP A 279 -0.46 21.45 17.87
CA TRP A 279 -1.67 20.75 18.32
C TRP A 279 -1.60 20.29 19.77
N TYR A 280 -0.39 20.02 20.27
CA TYR A 280 -0.16 19.55 21.64
C TYR A 280 0.28 20.68 22.58
N VAL A 281 0.90 21.73 22.04
CA VAL A 281 1.43 22.86 22.80
C VAL A 281 0.81 24.16 22.25
N PRO A 282 -0.39 24.56 22.74
CA PRO A 282 -1.12 25.71 22.21
C PRO A 282 -0.32 27.02 22.22
N GLN A 283 0.66 27.17 23.11
CA GLN A 283 1.54 28.34 23.19
C GLN A 283 2.38 28.53 21.92
N LEU A 284 2.70 27.44 21.20
CA LEU A 284 3.43 27.52 19.94
C LEU A 284 2.59 28.07 18.80
N SER A 285 1.26 27.98 18.88
CA SER A 285 0.37 28.51 17.84
C SER A 285 0.53 30.03 17.65
N HIS A 286 0.94 30.77 18.69
CA HIS A 286 1.20 32.20 18.59
C HIS A 286 2.33 32.55 17.61
N PHE A 287 3.28 31.64 17.44
CA PHE A 287 4.39 31.80 16.50
C PHE A 287 4.03 31.36 15.07
N MET A 288 2.86 30.75 14.87
CA MET A 288 2.37 30.38 13.55
C MET A 288 1.62 31.57 12.91
N PRO A 289 2.00 32.04 11.71
CA PRO A 289 1.28 33.12 11.06
C PRO A 289 -0.17 32.71 10.77
N LYS A 290 -1.14 33.50 11.26
CA LYS A 290 -2.58 33.21 11.06
C LYS A 290 -2.97 32.98 9.58
N ARG A 291 -2.32 33.68 8.65
CA ARG A 291 -2.55 33.47 7.21
C ARG A 291 -2.13 32.08 6.73
N LEU A 292 -1.04 31.54 7.28
CA LEU A 292 -0.57 30.19 6.97
C LEU A 292 -1.51 29.14 7.57
N GLU A 293 -1.94 29.35 8.81
CA GLU A 293 -2.91 28.51 9.49
C GLU A 293 -4.24 28.42 8.72
N GLN A 294 -4.80 29.57 8.33
CA GLN A 294 -6.05 29.64 7.55
C GLN A 294 -5.96 29.00 6.17
N TRP A 295 -4.78 29.03 5.54
CA TRP A 295 -4.57 28.39 4.24
C TRP A 295 -4.37 26.86 4.37
N MET A 296 -3.79 26.41 5.48
CA MET A 296 -3.43 25.02 5.71
C MET A 296 -4.57 24.18 6.29
N TYR A 297 -5.45 24.76 7.10
CA TYR A 297 -6.52 24.01 7.76
C TYR A 297 -7.86 24.10 7.01
N PRO A 298 -8.65 23.01 7.00
CA PRO A 298 -8.36 21.70 7.59
C PRO A 298 -7.39 20.87 6.73
N ILE A 299 -6.46 20.15 7.39
CA ILE A 299 -5.61 19.15 6.70
C ILE A 299 -6.41 17.87 6.56
N ASP A 300 -7.14 17.76 5.45
CA ASP A 300 -8.14 16.72 5.28
C ASP A 300 -7.53 15.32 5.01
N LYS A 301 -8.04 14.31 5.73
CA LYS A 301 -7.63 12.91 5.55
C LYS A 301 -8.51 12.20 4.53
N THR A 302 -9.78 12.58 4.42
CA THR A 302 -10.77 11.87 3.61
C THR A 302 -10.41 11.91 2.13
N ASP A 303 -10.07 13.09 1.63
CA ASP A 303 -9.71 13.39 0.25
C ASP A 303 -8.21 13.52 0.05
N LEU A 304 -7.42 12.98 0.99
CA LEU A 304 -5.96 12.94 0.94
C LEU A 304 -5.38 14.31 0.60
N ASP A 305 -5.40 15.23 1.56
CA ASP A 305 -4.90 16.59 1.38
C ASP A 305 -3.48 16.62 0.79
N VAL A 306 -3.22 17.62 -0.07
CA VAL A 306 -1.95 17.78 -0.77
C VAL A 306 -0.77 17.84 0.20
N LEU A 307 -0.95 18.44 1.37
CA LEU A 307 0.06 18.50 2.43
C LEU A 307 0.36 17.11 3.00
N ARG A 308 -0.65 16.25 3.17
CA ARG A 308 -0.46 14.85 3.58
C ARG A 308 0.25 14.04 2.51
N PHE A 309 -0.19 14.17 1.26
CA PHE A 309 0.40 13.48 0.11
C PHE A 309 1.89 13.83 -0.05
N THR A 310 2.21 15.13 -0.08
CA THR A 310 3.59 15.61 -0.20
C THR A 310 4.43 15.25 1.02
N HIS A 311 3.84 15.16 2.22
CA HIS A 311 4.56 14.81 3.44
C HIS A 311 4.97 13.34 3.40
N PHE A 312 4.06 12.48 2.97
CA PHE A 312 4.38 11.09 2.69
C PHE A 312 5.48 10.96 1.62
N LEU A 313 5.42 11.75 0.53
CA LEU A 313 6.47 11.72 -0.51
C LEU A 313 7.85 12.12 0.02
N ALA A 314 7.92 13.14 0.89
CA ALA A 314 9.17 13.54 1.54
C ALA A 314 9.74 12.41 2.40
N LEU A 315 8.89 11.76 3.22
CA LEU A 315 9.28 10.59 4.02
C LEU A 315 9.76 9.43 3.12
N ALA A 316 9.04 9.14 2.04
CA ALA A 316 9.40 8.09 1.10
C ALA A 316 10.73 8.37 0.38
N ALA A 317 10.98 9.63 -0.01
CA ALA A 317 12.22 10.05 -0.65
C ALA A 317 13.43 9.86 0.28
N LEU A 318 13.33 10.31 1.54
CA LEU A 318 14.39 10.09 2.53
C LEU A 318 14.58 8.61 2.85
N THR A 319 13.48 7.85 2.96
CA THR A 319 13.51 6.41 3.20
C THR A 319 14.25 5.66 2.10
N VAL A 320 13.94 5.93 0.84
CA VAL A 320 14.61 5.25 -0.29
C VAL A 320 16.09 5.62 -0.37
N ARG A 321 16.45 6.85 0.05
CA ARG A 321 17.83 7.33 0.09
C ARG A 321 18.68 6.68 1.18
N PHE A 322 18.14 6.60 2.41
CA PHE A 322 18.90 6.13 3.58
C PHE A 322 18.73 4.64 3.89
N LEU A 323 17.69 4.00 3.35
CA LEU A 323 17.43 2.57 3.53
C LEU A 323 17.57 1.83 2.19
N PRO A 324 18.81 1.51 1.76
CA PRO A 324 19.03 0.82 0.50
C PRO A 324 18.46 -0.60 0.52
N ARG A 325 18.16 -1.14 -0.67
CA ARG A 325 17.54 -2.46 -0.84
C ARG A 325 18.37 -3.60 -0.23
N GLU A 326 19.69 -3.46 -0.23
CA GLU A 326 20.64 -4.47 0.24
C GLU A 326 21.12 -4.21 1.68
N TRP A 327 20.46 -3.30 2.42
CA TRP A 327 20.89 -2.97 3.78
C TRP A 327 20.93 -4.24 4.66
N PRO A 328 22.09 -4.59 5.26
CA PRO A 328 22.24 -5.82 6.04
C PRO A 328 21.24 -5.92 7.21
N GLY A 329 20.80 -4.78 7.74
CA GLY A 329 19.80 -4.71 8.80
C GLY A 329 18.46 -5.36 8.43
N LEU A 330 18.10 -5.42 7.13
CA LEU A 330 16.87 -6.11 6.67
C LEU A 330 16.89 -7.62 6.95
N ARG A 331 18.07 -8.21 7.18
CA ARG A 331 18.24 -9.62 7.55
C ARG A 331 18.38 -9.83 9.06
N SER A 332 18.34 -8.75 9.85
CA SER A 332 18.46 -8.78 11.29
C SER A 332 17.27 -9.51 11.95
N PRO A 333 17.50 -10.31 13.00
CA PRO A 333 16.42 -10.94 13.76
C PRO A 333 15.48 -9.91 14.40
N TRP A 334 15.96 -8.69 14.68
CA TRP A 334 15.17 -7.63 15.31
C TRP A 334 14.08 -7.04 14.41
N LEU A 335 14.31 -6.99 13.09
CA LEU A 335 13.31 -6.52 12.11
C LEU A 335 12.41 -7.64 11.58
N ARG A 336 12.76 -8.89 11.89
CA ARG A 336 12.03 -10.07 11.43
C ARG A 336 10.55 -10.07 11.87
N PRO A 337 10.17 -9.65 13.09
CA PRO A 337 8.76 -9.57 13.48
C PRO A 337 7.94 -8.68 12.54
N LEU A 338 8.44 -7.46 12.27
CA LEU A 338 7.81 -6.51 11.35
C LEU A 338 7.73 -7.08 9.94
N ILE A 339 8.85 -7.57 9.41
CA ILE A 339 8.90 -8.14 8.06
C ILE A 339 7.86 -9.26 7.92
N LEU A 340 7.82 -10.22 8.86
CA LEU A 340 6.87 -11.34 8.84
C LEU A 340 5.41 -10.86 8.86
N CYS A 341 5.09 -9.85 9.67
CA CYS A 341 3.76 -9.25 9.69
C CYS A 341 3.40 -8.67 8.31
N GLY A 342 4.34 -7.94 7.68
CA GLY A 342 4.15 -7.43 6.33
C GLY A 342 3.96 -8.51 5.28
N GLN A 343 4.57 -9.70 5.46
CA GLN A 343 4.44 -10.80 4.51
C GLN A 343 3.02 -11.39 4.45
N HIS A 344 2.28 -11.34 5.56
CA HIS A 344 0.91 -11.84 5.69
C HIS A 344 -0.04 -10.70 6.08
N SER A 345 0.17 -9.55 5.44
CA SER A 345 -0.49 -8.29 5.81
C SER A 345 -2.02 -8.31 5.85
N LEU A 346 -2.72 -9.11 5.03
CA LEU A 346 -4.18 -9.12 5.04
C LEU A 346 -4.66 -9.81 6.32
N GLU A 347 -4.08 -10.98 6.59
CA GLU A 347 -4.36 -11.78 7.77
C GLU A 347 -4.02 -11.02 9.05
N ILE A 348 -2.86 -10.35 9.08
CA ILE A 348 -2.41 -9.57 10.23
C ILE A 348 -3.17 -8.24 10.37
N PHE A 349 -3.62 -7.63 9.28
CA PHE A 349 -4.53 -6.48 9.35
C PHE A 349 -5.86 -6.87 10.00
N CYS A 350 -6.50 -7.95 9.53
CA CYS A 350 -7.77 -8.39 10.11
C CYS A 350 -7.62 -8.76 11.60
N LEU A 351 -6.52 -9.43 11.97
CA LEU A 351 -6.19 -9.71 13.36
C LEU A 351 -5.98 -8.43 14.17
N GLY A 352 -5.25 -7.45 13.62
CA GLY A 352 -4.98 -6.17 14.27
C GLY A 352 -6.27 -5.39 14.55
N VAL A 353 -7.19 -5.34 13.58
CA VAL A 353 -8.50 -4.69 13.78
C VAL A 353 -9.27 -5.37 14.91
N PHE A 354 -9.35 -6.70 14.91
CA PHE A 354 -9.99 -7.45 15.99
C PHE A 354 -9.35 -7.18 17.36
N LEU A 355 -8.02 -7.25 17.45
CA LEU A 355 -7.30 -6.98 18.70
C LEU A 355 -7.46 -5.53 19.17
N ALA A 356 -7.58 -4.57 18.24
CA ALA A 356 -7.76 -3.17 18.58
C ALA A 356 -9.13 -2.93 19.25
N PHE A 357 -10.18 -3.57 18.74
CA PHE A 357 -11.50 -3.51 19.37
C PHE A 357 -11.53 -4.18 20.73
N ALA A 358 -11.00 -5.41 20.83
CA ALA A 358 -10.89 -6.10 22.11
C ALA A 358 -10.07 -5.29 23.12
N GLY A 359 -8.98 -4.67 22.68
CA GLY A 359 -8.13 -3.81 23.51
C GLY A 359 -8.84 -2.53 23.96
N HIS A 360 -9.60 -1.89 23.06
CA HIS A 360 -10.41 -0.71 23.40
C HIS A 360 -11.44 -1.05 24.48
N PHE A 361 -12.14 -2.18 24.32
CA PHE A 361 -13.12 -2.65 25.29
C PHE A 361 -12.47 -2.95 26.66
N ILE A 362 -11.38 -3.71 26.69
CA ILE A 362 -10.68 -4.02 27.96
C ILE A 362 -10.23 -2.75 28.67
N LEU A 363 -9.73 -1.75 27.93
CA LEU A 363 -9.28 -0.48 28.50
C LEU A 363 -10.41 0.43 28.98
N ALA A 364 -11.56 0.37 28.33
CA ALA A 364 -12.72 1.14 28.74
C ALA A 364 -13.32 0.61 30.06
N GLU A 365 -13.35 -0.71 30.24
CA GLU A 365 -13.94 -1.35 31.43
C GLU A 365 -12.96 -1.47 32.60
N VAL A 366 -11.70 -1.82 32.32
CA VAL A 366 -10.67 -1.95 33.35
C VAL A 366 -9.98 -0.61 33.46
N ALA A 367 -10.30 0.19 34.49
CA ALA A 367 -9.67 1.48 34.79
C ALA A 367 -8.14 1.39 34.61
N GLY A 368 -7.69 1.80 33.42
CA GLY A 368 -6.40 1.40 32.90
C GLY A 368 -5.35 2.47 33.17
N GLY A 369 -4.48 2.24 34.15
CA GLY A 369 -3.27 3.05 34.27
C GLY A 369 -2.37 2.87 33.03
N PRO A 370 -1.37 3.75 32.82
CA PRO A 370 -0.46 3.69 31.66
C PRO A 370 0.18 2.31 31.44
N ALA A 371 0.39 1.54 32.51
CA ALA A 371 0.90 0.18 32.45
C ALA A 371 -0.05 -0.81 31.75
N MET A 372 -1.37 -0.70 31.96
CA MET A 372 -2.35 -1.57 31.31
C MET A 372 -2.43 -1.27 29.81
N HIS A 373 -2.42 0.01 29.43
CA HIS A 373 -2.36 0.41 28.03
C HIS A 373 -1.09 -0.11 27.33
N ALA A 374 0.07 0.00 27.99
CA ALA A 374 1.32 -0.54 27.47
C ALA A 374 1.27 -2.07 27.35
N LEU A 375 0.72 -2.77 28.35
CA LEU A 375 0.58 -4.22 28.35
C LEU A 375 -0.29 -4.71 27.20
N ILE A 376 -1.47 -4.10 26.98
CA ILE A 376 -2.39 -4.47 25.89
C ILE A 376 -1.74 -4.20 24.53
N SER A 377 -1.13 -3.04 24.36
CA SER A 377 -0.45 -2.66 23.12
C SER A 377 0.70 -3.61 22.78
N LEU A 378 1.56 -3.93 23.76
CA LEU A 378 2.67 -4.87 23.56
C LEU A 378 2.18 -6.30 23.33
N SER A 379 1.15 -6.73 24.06
CA SER A 379 0.55 -8.05 23.88
C SER A 379 -0.07 -8.19 22.49
N GLY A 380 -0.77 -7.18 22.00
CA GLY A 380 -1.31 -7.17 20.63
C GLY A 380 -0.23 -7.30 19.56
N ILE A 381 0.88 -6.55 19.69
CA ILE A 381 2.03 -6.66 18.79
C ILE A 381 2.64 -8.07 18.83
N LEU A 382 2.78 -8.66 20.01
CA LEU A 382 3.31 -10.02 20.19
C LEU A 382 2.39 -11.07 19.57
N ILE A 383 1.06 -10.94 19.73
CA ILE A 383 0.07 -11.83 19.11
C ILE A 383 0.13 -11.71 17.58
N MET A 384 0.16 -10.49 17.04
CA MET A 384 0.29 -10.26 15.59
C MET A 384 1.56 -10.91 15.04
N TRP A 385 2.69 -10.75 15.73
CA TRP A 385 3.93 -11.41 15.35
C TRP A 385 3.85 -12.94 15.44
N ALA A 386 3.31 -13.49 16.54
CA ALA A 386 3.19 -14.92 16.74
C ALA A 386 2.34 -15.57 15.65
N VAL A 387 1.19 -14.98 15.32
CA VAL A 387 0.32 -15.46 14.23
C VAL A 387 1.03 -15.39 12.88
N ALA A 388 1.73 -14.28 12.58
CA ALA A 388 2.51 -14.15 11.35
C ALA A 388 3.60 -15.24 11.25
N TRP A 389 4.23 -15.57 12.37
CA TRP A 389 5.21 -16.64 12.46
C TRP A 389 4.59 -18.02 12.22
N VAL A 390 3.43 -18.32 12.83
CA VAL A 390 2.69 -19.58 12.66
C VAL A 390 2.27 -19.78 11.20
N ILE A 391 1.68 -18.76 10.56
CA ILE A 391 1.30 -18.81 9.14
C ILE A 391 2.53 -19.09 8.27
N SER A 392 3.63 -18.41 8.55
CA SER A 392 4.90 -18.61 7.83
C SER A 392 5.47 -20.01 8.04
N TRP A 393 5.37 -20.56 9.25
CA TRP A 393 5.81 -21.91 9.58
C TRP A 393 4.98 -22.95 8.84
N TYR A 394 3.66 -22.82 8.86
CA TYR A 394 2.75 -23.74 8.16
C TYR A 394 3.03 -23.77 6.65
N LYS A 395 3.20 -22.60 6.01
CA LYS A 395 3.57 -22.50 4.58
C LYS A 395 4.90 -23.22 4.28
N ARG A 396 5.93 -23.00 5.11
CA ARG A 396 7.23 -23.69 4.95
C ARG A 396 7.12 -25.21 5.07
N VAL A 397 6.27 -25.72 5.96
CA VAL A 397 6.05 -27.16 6.13
C VAL A 397 5.29 -27.72 4.92
N ALA A 398 4.24 -27.04 4.47
CA ALA A 398 3.46 -27.45 3.29
C ALA A 398 4.31 -27.49 2.01
N ASP A 399 5.15 -26.47 1.79
CA ASP A 399 6.04 -26.39 0.62
C ASP A 399 7.08 -27.53 0.62
N LYS A 400 7.65 -27.86 1.79
CA LYS A 400 8.58 -28.99 1.95
C LYS A 400 7.90 -30.33 1.67
N SER A 401 6.65 -30.51 2.11
CA SER A 401 5.88 -31.72 1.82
C SER A 401 5.57 -31.85 0.33
N GLY A 402 5.15 -30.76 -0.34
CA GLY A 402 4.89 -30.77 -1.78
C GLY A 402 6.13 -31.01 -2.64
N ALA A 403 7.30 -30.49 -2.23
CA ALA A 403 8.58 -30.76 -2.89
C ALA A 403 8.99 -32.23 -2.73
N LYS A 404 8.80 -32.84 -1.54
CA LYS A 404 9.03 -34.26 -1.32
C LYS A 404 8.12 -35.14 -2.17
N THR A 405 6.84 -34.80 -2.31
CA THR A 405 5.89 -35.53 -3.16
C THR A 405 6.27 -35.44 -4.64
N LYS A 406 6.67 -34.26 -5.15
CA LYS A 406 7.15 -34.12 -6.53
C LYS A 406 8.42 -34.93 -6.80
N ASN A 407 9.36 -34.95 -5.85
CA ASN A 407 10.58 -35.74 -5.97
C ASN A 407 10.30 -37.26 -5.87
N ALA A 408 9.32 -37.68 -5.07
CA ALA A 408 8.92 -39.09 -4.97
C ALA A 408 8.22 -39.59 -6.25
N VAL A 409 7.35 -38.78 -6.86
CA VAL A 409 6.72 -39.09 -8.16
C VAL A 409 7.76 -39.10 -9.28
N GLY A 410 8.68 -38.12 -9.32
CA GLY A 410 9.77 -38.09 -10.30
C GLY A 410 10.73 -39.28 -10.18
N ASN A 411 11.01 -39.76 -8.97
CA ASN A 411 11.82 -40.98 -8.77
C ASN A 411 11.05 -42.27 -9.10
N ALA A 412 9.73 -42.30 -8.94
CA ALA A 412 8.90 -43.46 -9.32
C ALA A 412 8.82 -43.62 -10.85
N ASP A 413 8.71 -42.51 -11.59
CA ASP A 413 8.74 -42.52 -13.06
C ASP A 413 10.11 -42.94 -13.62
N LEU A 414 11.21 -42.70 -12.89
CA LEU A 414 12.55 -43.16 -13.25
C LEU A 414 12.83 -44.62 -12.87
N ALA A 415 12.09 -45.19 -11.91
CA ALA A 415 12.23 -46.58 -11.48
C ALA A 415 11.31 -47.57 -12.22
N GLY A 416 10.32 -47.07 -12.96
CA GLY A 416 9.36 -47.87 -13.75
C GLY A 416 9.71 -48.03 -15.23
N GLY A 417 10.85 -47.51 -15.69
CA GLY A 417 11.33 -47.63 -17.07
C GLY A 417 12.52 -48.58 -17.17
N GLY A 418 12.25 -49.88 -17.21
CA GLY A 418 13.22 -50.95 -17.46
C GLY A 418 12.55 -52.13 -18.14
#